data_AF-A0A2B4RIJ2-F1
#
_entry.id   AF-A0A2B4RIJ2-F1
#
_cell.length_a   1.000
_cell.length_b   1.000
_cell.length_c   1.000
_cell.angle_alpha   90.00
_cell.angle_beta   90.00
_cell.angle_gamma   90.00
#
_symmetry.space_group_name_H-M   'P 1'
#
loop_
_entity.id
_entity.type
_entity.pdbx_description
1 polymer ?
#
loop_
_entity_poly.entity_id
_entity_poly.type
_entity_poly.pdbx_seq_one_letter_code
_entity_poly.pdbx_strand_id
1 'polypeptide(L)'
;MWNCLQHLKKNAVGPDLIPFWIWRDHAEIFTSVIHKIWNVSLKTGKWPFSWKRAHVIPLPKVDIPKGKQGFRGIKITPVIVRAFEKSVYNTHARDIVEQHLSSTQFAYKTGGSCTDAFLSMQHIIYSYLDEQDCKAVRVFAMDFSKAFDCVNHELLSSKLRQLPLNPLIVNWYLSFLEKRQQRVVYNGFKGQWREVNMGTTQGSVSGPYLFNVFINDLEFNLEGRPALFKYADDSTIIVPFWGNGQRRTDLVDQFLSWSSRNRMTCNPTKCKEIIFRQKGFNQGITPVRDIPQCAELSILEFFGPVFEKEVYVQECRYQGFSREGGQGTLQKKIE
;
A
#
# COMPACT_ATOMS: atom_id res chain seq x y z
N MET A 1 10.69 -13.48 -22.81
CA MET A 1 9.79 -12.53 -23.51
C MET A 1 8.56 -13.23 -24.08
N TRP A 2 8.73 -14.22 -24.98
CA TRP A 2 7.62 -14.98 -25.57
C TRP A 2 6.56 -15.46 -24.56
N ASN A 3 6.98 -16.18 -23.51
CA ASN A 3 6.08 -16.64 -22.45
C ASN A 3 5.32 -15.50 -21.76
N CYS A 4 5.93 -14.32 -21.64
CA CYS A 4 5.28 -13.15 -21.05
C CYS A 4 4.12 -12.66 -21.94
N LEU A 5 4.31 -12.63 -23.26
CA LEU A 5 3.29 -12.21 -24.23
C LEU A 5 2.12 -13.19 -24.31
N GLN A 6 2.41 -14.49 -24.37
CA GLN A 6 1.37 -15.52 -24.46
C GLN A 6 0.44 -15.58 -23.24
N HIS A 7 0.94 -15.21 -22.06
CA HIS A 7 0.20 -15.25 -20.81
C HIS A 7 -0.32 -13.87 -20.37
N LEU A 8 -0.40 -12.91 -21.30
CA LEU A 8 -1.00 -11.61 -21.03
C LEU A 8 -2.49 -11.78 -20.72
N LYS A 9 -2.89 -11.32 -19.54
CA LYS A 9 -4.30 -11.30 -19.10
C LYS A 9 -5.06 -10.14 -19.75
N LYS A 10 -6.38 -10.31 -19.87
CA LYS A 10 -7.31 -9.23 -20.23
C LYS A 10 -7.12 -8.07 -19.27
N ASN A 11 -6.76 -6.92 -19.80
CA ASN A 11 -6.53 -5.68 -19.04
C ASN A 11 -7.00 -4.49 -19.87
N ALA A 12 -7.28 -3.38 -19.19
CA ALA A 12 -7.65 -2.14 -19.85
C ALA A 12 -6.53 -1.61 -20.78
N VAL A 13 -6.97 -1.02 -21.89
CA VAL A 13 -6.09 -0.48 -22.93
C VAL A 13 -5.49 0.86 -22.47
N GLY A 14 -4.19 1.00 -22.69
CA GLY A 14 -3.46 2.21 -22.32
C GLY A 14 -3.55 3.33 -23.36
N PRO A 15 -2.73 4.38 -23.19
CA PRO A 15 -2.67 5.51 -24.13
C PRO A 15 -2.19 5.17 -25.54
N ASP A 16 -1.55 4.01 -25.73
CA ASP A 16 -1.08 3.50 -27.01
C ASP A 16 -2.21 2.88 -27.86
N LEU A 17 -3.39 2.67 -27.27
CA LEU A 17 -4.56 2.06 -27.92
C LEU A 17 -4.33 0.62 -28.41
N ILE A 18 -3.28 -0.06 -27.92
CA ILE A 18 -2.97 -1.43 -28.29
C ILE A 18 -3.56 -2.40 -27.25
N PRO A 19 -4.61 -3.16 -27.60
CA PRO A 19 -5.20 -4.13 -26.69
C PRO A 19 -4.31 -5.34 -26.43
N PHE A 20 -4.59 -6.06 -25.34
CA PHE A 20 -3.76 -7.17 -24.89
C PHE A 20 -3.69 -8.34 -25.89
N TRP A 21 -4.79 -8.61 -26.63
CA TRP A 21 -4.85 -9.73 -27.56
C TRP A 21 -3.91 -9.57 -28.75
N ILE A 22 -3.65 -8.34 -29.23
CA ILE A 22 -2.66 -8.11 -30.30
C ILE A 22 -1.28 -8.61 -29.88
N TRP A 23 -0.89 -8.34 -28.63
CA TRP A 23 0.40 -8.80 -28.10
C TRP A 23 0.45 -10.31 -27.91
N ARG A 24 -0.66 -10.92 -27.48
CA ARG A 24 -0.76 -12.35 -27.19
C ARG A 24 -0.83 -13.18 -28.48
N ASP A 25 -1.71 -12.81 -29.39
CA ASP A 25 -2.06 -13.57 -30.59
C ASP A 25 -0.98 -13.43 -31.67
N HIS A 26 -0.19 -12.35 -31.64
CA HIS A 26 0.96 -12.14 -32.53
C HIS A 26 2.29 -12.12 -31.77
N ALA A 27 2.40 -12.90 -30.69
CA ALA A 27 3.60 -12.98 -29.87
C ALA A 27 4.86 -13.30 -30.69
N GLU A 28 4.73 -14.09 -31.76
CA GLU A 28 5.82 -14.46 -32.65
C GLU A 28 6.47 -13.30 -33.40
N ILE A 29 5.64 -12.34 -33.81
CA ILE A 29 6.11 -11.15 -34.51
C ILE A 29 6.71 -10.18 -33.50
N PHE A 30 6.03 -9.96 -32.37
CA PHE A 30 6.42 -8.92 -31.42
C PHE A 30 7.56 -9.30 -30.47
N THR A 31 7.83 -10.59 -30.27
CA THR A 31 8.82 -11.05 -29.28
C THR A 31 10.19 -10.45 -29.54
N SER A 32 10.70 -10.51 -30.77
CA SER A 32 12.05 -10.02 -31.11
C SER A 32 12.18 -8.50 -30.92
N VAL A 33 11.18 -7.76 -31.37
CA VAL A 33 11.13 -6.29 -31.30
C VAL A 33 11.06 -5.82 -29.85
N ILE A 34 10.12 -6.35 -29.07
CA ILE A 34 9.95 -5.92 -27.68
C ILE A 34 11.14 -6.37 -26.83
N HIS A 35 11.68 -7.57 -27.06
CA HIS A 35 12.89 -8.03 -26.38
C HIS A 35 14.06 -7.06 -26.59
N LYS A 36 14.27 -6.56 -27.82
CA LYS A 36 15.30 -5.56 -28.11
C LYS A 36 15.04 -4.27 -27.33
N ILE A 37 13.81 -3.77 -27.31
CA ILE A 37 13.45 -2.53 -26.59
C ILE A 37 13.67 -2.69 -25.07
N TRP A 38 13.23 -3.79 -24.48
CA TRP A 38 13.39 -4.07 -23.05
C TRP A 38 14.87 -4.15 -22.68
N ASN A 39 15.68 -4.86 -23.46
CA ASN A 39 17.11 -4.98 -23.21
C ASN A 39 17.84 -3.64 -23.33
N VAL A 40 17.50 -2.81 -24.31
CA VAL A 40 18.07 -1.45 -24.42
C VAL A 40 17.67 -0.62 -23.20
N SER A 41 16.41 -0.68 -22.78
CA SER A 41 15.93 0.03 -21.59
C SER A 41 16.67 -0.40 -20.32
N LEU A 42 16.88 -1.70 -20.12
CA LEU A 42 17.60 -2.23 -18.96
C LEU A 42 19.09 -1.91 -18.99
N LYS A 43 19.75 -2.08 -20.14
CA LYS A 43 21.19 -1.76 -20.31
C LYS A 43 21.48 -0.28 -20.09
N THR A 44 20.57 0.59 -20.47
CA THR A 44 20.72 2.05 -20.30
C THR A 44 20.17 2.56 -18.97
N GLY A 45 19.45 1.73 -18.21
CA GLY A 45 18.72 2.16 -17.01
C GLY A 45 17.64 3.21 -17.29
N LYS A 46 17.11 3.28 -18.52
CA LYS A 46 16.19 4.34 -18.94
C LYS A 46 14.90 3.79 -19.53
N TRP A 47 13.80 4.44 -19.21
CA TRP A 47 12.49 4.13 -19.76
C TRP A 47 12.24 4.86 -21.09
N PRO A 48 11.61 4.20 -22.09
CA PRO A 48 11.10 4.88 -23.28
C PRO A 48 10.11 5.98 -22.87
N PHE A 49 10.26 7.19 -23.43
CA PHE A 49 9.41 8.33 -23.06
C PHE A 49 7.92 8.06 -23.31
N SER A 50 7.59 7.39 -24.42
CA SER A 50 6.20 7.05 -24.77
C SER A 50 5.51 6.14 -23.74
N TRP A 51 6.30 5.37 -22.97
CA TRP A 51 5.83 4.42 -21.95
C TRP A 51 5.56 5.07 -20.59
N LYS A 52 5.97 6.33 -20.40
CA LYS A 52 5.77 7.11 -19.18
C LYS A 52 4.42 7.84 -19.13
N ARG A 53 3.50 7.49 -20.04
CA ARG A 53 2.17 8.09 -20.16
C ARG A 53 1.09 7.18 -19.59
N ALA A 54 0.15 7.76 -18.84
CA ALA A 54 -1.00 7.03 -18.28
C ALA A 54 -2.33 7.78 -18.48
N HIS A 55 -3.41 7.04 -18.69
CA HIS A 55 -4.77 7.57 -18.55
C HIS A 55 -5.21 7.44 -17.10
N VAL A 56 -5.81 8.48 -16.54
CA VAL A 56 -6.46 8.45 -15.23
C VAL A 56 -7.95 8.28 -15.45
N ILE A 57 -8.48 7.12 -15.07
CA ILE A 57 -9.92 6.84 -15.13
C ILE A 57 -10.53 7.10 -13.75
N PRO A 58 -11.41 8.10 -13.60
CA PRO A 58 -12.13 8.32 -12.35
C PRO A 58 -13.13 7.19 -12.11
N LEU A 59 -12.96 6.45 -11.01
CA LEU A 59 -13.92 5.47 -10.52
C LEU A 59 -14.64 6.00 -9.28
N PRO A 60 -15.98 5.93 -9.21
CA PRO A 60 -16.72 6.27 -7.99
C PRO A 60 -16.25 5.42 -6.79
N LYS A 61 -16.04 6.06 -5.64
CA LYS A 61 -15.82 5.41 -4.34
C LYS A 61 -17.13 5.11 -3.60
N VAL A 62 -18.17 5.86 -3.95
CA VAL A 62 -19.51 5.81 -3.37
C VAL A 62 -20.50 5.89 -4.53
N ASP A 63 -21.71 5.38 -4.32
CA ASP A 63 -22.74 5.28 -5.36
C ASP A 63 -23.05 6.63 -6.04
N ILE A 64 -23.08 7.71 -5.24
CA ILE A 64 -23.37 9.06 -5.72
C ILE A 64 -22.26 10.02 -5.28
N PRO A 65 -21.19 10.19 -6.07
CA PRO A 65 -20.11 11.13 -5.75
C PRO A 65 -20.59 12.59 -5.84
N LYS A 66 -20.57 13.33 -4.73
CA LYS A 66 -20.92 14.77 -4.69
C LYS A 66 -19.73 15.70 -5.04
N GLY A 67 -18.55 15.15 -5.28
CA GLY A 67 -17.34 15.92 -5.55
C GLY A 67 -16.13 15.04 -5.89
N LYS A 68 -15.00 15.67 -6.23
CA LYS A 68 -13.76 15.00 -6.69
C LYS A 68 -13.24 13.96 -5.69
N GLN A 69 -13.41 14.20 -4.40
CA GLN A 69 -13.02 13.32 -3.29
C GLN A 69 -13.75 11.96 -3.31
N GLY A 70 -14.95 11.94 -3.90
CA GLY A 70 -15.75 10.74 -4.10
C GLY A 70 -15.29 9.87 -5.26
N PHE A 71 -14.21 10.24 -5.96
CA PHE A 71 -13.60 9.42 -7.01
C PHE A 71 -12.21 8.91 -6.60
N ARG A 72 -11.84 7.75 -7.15
CA ARG A 72 -10.49 7.17 -7.16
C ARG A 72 -9.98 7.19 -8.60
N GLY A 73 -8.85 7.83 -8.85
CA GLY A 73 -8.25 7.84 -10.18
C GLY A 73 -7.39 6.61 -10.40
N ILE A 74 -7.80 5.67 -11.26
CA ILE A 74 -6.98 4.52 -11.64
C ILE A 74 -6.07 4.92 -12.80
N LYS A 75 -4.76 4.77 -12.63
CA LYS A 75 -3.77 5.07 -13.68
C LYS A 75 -3.58 3.83 -14.55
N ILE A 76 -3.99 3.93 -15.81
CA ILE A 76 -3.88 2.88 -16.82
C ILE A 76 -2.72 3.21 -17.76
N THR A 77 -1.68 2.39 -17.69
CA THR A 77 -0.50 2.41 -18.59
C THR A 77 -0.72 1.51 -19.82
N PRO A 78 0.16 1.53 -20.82
CA PRO A 78 0.16 0.52 -21.89
C PRO A 78 0.24 -0.92 -21.36
N VAL A 79 -0.33 -1.88 -22.09
CA VAL A 79 -0.30 -3.31 -21.70
C VAL A 79 1.13 -3.81 -21.61
N ILE A 80 1.94 -3.51 -22.63
CA ILE A 80 3.32 -3.96 -22.71
C ILE A 80 4.21 -3.35 -21.61
N VAL A 81 3.85 -2.15 -21.15
CA VAL A 81 4.52 -1.47 -20.05
C VAL A 81 4.29 -2.22 -18.73
N ARG A 82 3.04 -2.58 -18.43
CA ARG A 82 2.75 -3.39 -17.22
C ARG A 82 3.47 -4.74 -17.26
N ALA A 83 3.55 -5.36 -18.43
CA ALA A 83 4.27 -6.61 -18.64
C ALA A 83 5.77 -6.43 -18.35
N PHE A 84 6.35 -5.32 -18.82
CA PHE A 84 7.76 -4.98 -18.58
C PHE A 84 8.04 -4.76 -17.09
N GLU A 85 7.23 -3.93 -16.42
CA GLU A 85 7.33 -3.70 -14.98
C GLU A 85 7.30 -5.01 -14.18
N LYS A 86 6.32 -5.87 -14.49
CA LYS A 86 6.18 -7.16 -13.83
C LYS A 86 7.40 -8.06 -14.05
N SER A 87 7.90 -8.12 -15.28
CA SER A 87 9.06 -8.94 -15.62
C SER A 87 10.30 -8.46 -14.88
N VAL A 88 10.54 -7.14 -14.85
CA VAL A 88 11.72 -6.55 -14.19
C VAL A 88 11.64 -6.74 -12.69
N TYR A 89 10.47 -6.47 -12.07
CA TYR A 89 10.27 -6.68 -10.64
C TYR A 89 10.55 -8.13 -10.25
N ASN A 90 9.87 -9.09 -10.90
CA ASN A 90 10.00 -10.50 -10.56
C ASN A 90 11.40 -11.07 -10.77
N THR A 91 12.17 -10.53 -11.72
CA THR A 91 13.49 -11.07 -12.08
C THR A 91 14.62 -10.42 -11.30
N HIS A 92 14.50 -9.13 -10.96
CA HIS A 92 15.64 -8.34 -10.47
C HIS A 92 15.43 -7.67 -9.13
N ALA A 93 14.19 -7.49 -8.66
CA ALA A 93 13.91 -6.68 -7.49
C ALA A 93 13.17 -7.42 -6.38
N ARG A 94 12.24 -8.32 -6.71
CA ARG A 94 11.31 -8.93 -5.76
C ARG A 94 12.01 -9.52 -4.55
N ASP A 95 12.94 -10.46 -4.77
CA ASP A 95 13.54 -11.22 -3.67
C ASP A 95 14.37 -10.31 -2.76
N ILE A 96 15.12 -9.36 -3.34
CA ILE A 96 15.91 -8.38 -2.59
C ILE A 96 15.00 -7.44 -1.80
N VAL A 97 13.97 -6.89 -2.43
CA VAL A 97 13.02 -5.98 -1.76
C VAL A 97 12.36 -6.71 -0.61
N GLU A 98 11.76 -7.88 -0.86
CA GLU A 98 11.03 -8.65 0.16
C GLU A 98 11.91 -9.09 1.33
N GLN A 99 13.18 -9.46 1.10
CA GLN A 99 14.15 -9.80 2.15
C GLN A 99 14.51 -8.62 3.06
N HIS A 100 14.41 -7.39 2.56
CA HIS A 100 14.74 -6.18 3.31
C HIS A 100 13.48 -5.47 3.83
N LEU A 101 12.29 -5.99 3.56
CA LEU A 101 11.07 -5.45 4.13
C LEU A 101 10.96 -5.80 5.62
N SER A 102 10.43 -4.85 6.37
CA SER A 102 9.99 -5.03 7.75
C SER A 102 9.17 -6.31 7.92
N SER A 103 9.45 -7.08 8.98
CA SER A 103 8.65 -8.27 9.31
C SER A 103 7.18 -7.94 9.57
N THR A 104 6.90 -6.70 10.01
CA THR A 104 5.55 -6.19 10.29
C THR A 104 4.90 -5.46 9.11
N GLN A 105 5.49 -5.50 7.91
CA GLN A 105 4.81 -5.14 6.67
C GLN A 105 4.21 -6.40 6.04
N PHE A 106 2.90 -6.44 5.85
CA PHE A 106 2.18 -7.62 5.38
C PHE A 106 1.65 -7.50 3.96
N ALA A 107 1.44 -6.28 3.45
CA ALA A 107 0.91 -6.11 2.10
C ALA A 107 2.00 -6.23 1.05
N TYR A 108 1.61 -6.66 -0.15
CA TYR A 108 2.45 -6.72 -1.34
C TYR A 108 3.77 -7.48 -1.16
N LYS A 109 3.80 -8.48 -0.28
CA LYS A 109 4.89 -9.44 -0.15
C LYS A 109 4.37 -10.85 -0.39
N THR A 110 5.24 -11.75 -0.81
CA THR A 110 4.87 -13.16 -0.97
C THR A 110 4.48 -13.75 0.39
N GLY A 111 3.32 -14.40 0.46
CA GLY A 111 2.81 -15.03 1.69
C GLY A 111 2.29 -14.06 2.76
N GLY A 112 2.29 -12.75 2.51
CA GLY A 112 1.66 -11.80 3.42
C GLY A 112 0.15 -11.70 3.17
N SER A 113 -0.64 -11.84 4.23
CA SER A 113 -2.10 -11.66 4.17
C SER A 113 -2.61 -10.71 5.26
N CYS A 114 -3.84 -10.25 5.06
CA CYS A 114 -4.59 -9.48 6.07
C CYS A 114 -4.75 -10.28 7.36
N THR A 115 -4.97 -11.59 7.23
CA THR A 115 -5.12 -12.52 8.36
C THR A 115 -3.83 -12.62 9.16
N ASP A 116 -2.66 -12.67 8.52
CA ASP A 116 -1.37 -12.72 9.23
C ASP A 116 -1.09 -11.43 9.98
N ALA A 117 -1.42 -10.29 9.37
CA ALA A 117 -1.30 -8.98 10.02
C ALA A 117 -2.17 -8.93 11.29
N PHE A 118 -3.43 -9.35 11.15
CA PHE A 118 -4.39 -9.41 12.24
C PHE A 118 -3.95 -10.33 13.38
N LEU A 119 -3.56 -11.57 13.07
CA LEU A 119 -3.10 -12.53 14.07
C LEU A 119 -1.84 -12.04 14.80
N SER A 120 -0.91 -11.40 14.07
CA SER A 120 0.30 -10.84 14.67
C SER A 120 -0.02 -9.69 15.64
N MET A 121 -0.93 -8.80 15.24
CA MET A 121 -1.41 -7.71 16.11
C MET A 121 -2.12 -8.26 17.36
N GLN A 122 -3.02 -9.22 17.17
CA GLN A 122 -3.77 -9.87 18.25
C GLN A 122 -2.83 -10.55 19.26
N HIS A 123 -1.81 -11.27 18.76
CA HIS A 123 -0.80 -11.88 19.61
C HIS A 123 -0.07 -10.86 20.48
N ILE A 124 0.35 -9.72 19.92
CA ILE A 124 0.99 -8.65 20.71
C ILE A 124 0.03 -8.05 21.74
N ILE A 125 -1.23 -7.78 21.36
CA ILE A 125 -2.24 -7.24 22.29
C ILE A 125 -2.43 -8.16 23.49
N TYR A 126 -2.64 -9.46 23.27
CA TYR A 126 -2.79 -10.41 24.37
C TYR A 126 -1.52 -10.57 25.18
N SER A 127 -0.35 -10.60 24.53
CA SER A 127 0.93 -10.70 25.25
C SER A 127 1.11 -9.58 26.27
N TYR A 128 0.64 -8.37 25.96
CA TYR A 128 0.64 -7.26 26.92
C TYR A 128 -0.47 -7.41 27.96
N LEU A 129 -1.68 -7.81 27.56
CA LEU A 129 -2.79 -7.97 28.50
C LEU A 129 -2.59 -9.10 29.51
N ASP A 130 -1.74 -10.09 29.22
CA ASP A 130 -1.37 -11.15 30.16
C ASP A 130 -0.36 -10.69 31.22
N GLU A 131 0.25 -9.52 31.05
CA GLU A 131 1.18 -8.95 32.03
C GLU A 131 0.44 -8.28 33.19
N GLN A 132 0.86 -8.59 34.42
CA GLN A 132 0.14 -8.19 35.65
C GLN A 132 0.02 -6.65 35.82
N ASP A 133 1.02 -5.92 35.36
CA ASP A 133 1.09 -4.46 35.46
C ASP A 133 0.36 -3.74 34.33
N CYS A 134 0.06 -4.44 33.24
CA CYS A 134 -0.66 -3.91 32.10
C CYS A 134 -2.15 -3.85 32.42
N LYS A 135 -2.75 -2.66 32.35
CA LYS A 135 -4.18 -2.47 32.64
C LYS A 135 -5.02 -2.35 31.38
N ALA A 136 -4.42 -1.87 30.30
CA ALA A 136 -5.05 -1.74 29.00
C ALA A 136 -4.01 -1.75 27.87
N VAL A 137 -4.45 -1.96 26.64
CA VAL A 137 -3.67 -1.78 25.42
C VAL A 137 -4.42 -0.82 24.51
N ARG A 138 -3.74 0.25 24.09
CA ARG A 138 -4.23 1.23 23.13
C ARG A 138 -3.77 0.82 21.74
N VAL A 139 -4.68 0.86 20.78
CA VAL A 139 -4.43 0.56 19.39
C VAL A 139 -4.82 1.77 18.57
N PHE A 140 -3.86 2.36 17.88
CA PHE A 140 -4.08 3.52 17.02
C PHE A 140 -4.03 3.08 15.56
N ALA A 141 -5.17 3.15 14.88
CA ALA A 141 -5.23 3.03 13.43
C ALA A 141 -4.91 4.40 12.81
N MET A 142 -3.82 4.47 12.07
CA MET A 142 -3.29 5.67 11.43
C MET A 142 -3.50 5.56 9.91
N ASP A 143 -4.14 6.58 9.31
CA ASP A 143 -4.42 6.65 7.87
C ASP A 143 -3.65 7.81 7.24
N PHE A 144 -2.92 7.54 6.16
CA PHE A 144 -2.28 8.58 5.36
C PHE A 144 -3.23 9.18 4.32
N SER A 145 -3.30 10.50 4.27
CA SER A 145 -4.03 11.21 3.22
C SER A 145 -3.35 10.99 1.85
N LYS A 146 -4.02 10.23 0.97
CA LYS A 146 -3.56 9.96 -0.41
C LYS A 146 -2.13 9.40 -0.47
N ALA A 147 -1.83 8.41 0.38
CA ALA A 147 -0.49 7.91 0.62
C ALA A 147 0.35 7.69 -0.66
N PHE A 148 -0.19 6.94 -1.61
CA PHE A 148 0.45 6.64 -2.90
C PHE A 148 0.74 7.89 -3.74
N ASP A 149 -0.10 8.92 -3.69
CA ASP A 149 0.11 10.15 -4.49
C ASP A 149 1.08 11.14 -3.81
N CYS A 150 1.34 10.99 -2.51
CA CYS A 150 2.20 11.89 -1.72
C CYS A 150 3.67 11.47 -1.67
N VAL A 151 4.02 10.27 -2.17
CA VAL A 151 5.40 9.77 -2.14
C VAL A 151 6.36 10.73 -2.84
N ASN A 152 7.31 11.29 -2.10
CA ASN A 152 8.31 12.16 -2.67
C ASN A 152 9.41 11.34 -3.41
N HIS A 153 9.66 11.66 -4.68
CA HIS A 153 10.58 10.87 -5.52
C HIS A 153 12.05 10.99 -5.10
N GLU A 154 12.46 12.11 -4.52
CA GLU A 154 13.83 12.29 -4.02
C GLU A 154 14.09 11.41 -2.79
N LEU A 155 13.16 11.42 -1.83
CA LEU A 155 13.23 10.55 -0.66
C LEU A 155 13.16 9.06 -1.04
N LEU A 156 12.24 8.69 -1.95
CA LEU A 156 12.16 7.33 -2.47
C LEU A 156 13.46 6.91 -3.19
N SER A 157 14.09 7.83 -3.92
CA SER A 157 15.40 7.58 -4.56
C SER A 157 16.47 7.25 -3.54
N SER A 158 16.57 8.03 -2.47
CA SER A 158 17.52 7.77 -1.39
C SER A 158 17.28 6.40 -0.74
N LYS A 159 16.02 6.02 -0.50
CA LYS A 159 15.67 4.72 0.09
C LYS A 159 15.94 3.54 -0.86
N LEU A 160 15.64 3.68 -2.15
CA LEU A 160 15.95 2.66 -3.16
C LEU A 160 17.46 2.40 -3.28
N ARG A 161 18.29 3.43 -3.14
CA ARG A 161 19.76 3.32 -3.22
C ARG A 161 20.37 2.63 -2.01
N GLN A 162 19.64 2.51 -0.90
CA GLN A 162 20.10 1.79 0.30
C GLN A 162 19.90 0.27 0.17
N LEU A 163 19.02 -0.19 -0.72
CA LEU A 163 18.84 -1.61 -0.99
C LEU A 163 20.01 -2.14 -1.82
N PRO A 164 20.43 -3.41 -1.62
CA PRO A 164 21.48 -4.04 -2.42
C PRO A 164 20.97 -4.47 -3.81
N LEU A 165 20.29 -3.55 -4.50
CA LEU A 165 19.82 -3.71 -5.87
C LEU A 165 20.92 -3.31 -6.85
N ASN A 166 20.92 -3.93 -8.04
CA ASN A 166 21.78 -3.50 -9.12
C ASN A 166 21.55 -2.01 -9.44
N PRO A 167 22.59 -1.16 -9.48
CA PRO A 167 22.44 0.28 -9.76
C PRO A 167 21.70 0.61 -11.06
N LEU A 168 21.79 -0.24 -12.09
CA LEU A 168 21.04 -0.08 -13.33
C LEU A 168 19.53 -0.25 -13.11
N ILE A 169 19.12 -1.17 -12.25
CA ILE A 169 17.72 -1.41 -11.89
C ILE A 169 17.19 -0.26 -11.03
N VAL A 170 18.00 0.24 -10.09
CA VAL A 170 17.66 1.45 -9.33
C VAL A 170 17.45 2.62 -10.27
N ASN A 171 18.41 2.90 -11.16
CA ASN A 171 18.29 3.97 -12.16
C ASN A 171 17.08 3.77 -13.08
N TRP A 172 16.75 2.53 -13.43
CA TRP A 172 15.57 2.20 -14.22
C TRP A 172 14.27 2.55 -13.49
N TYR A 173 14.15 2.27 -12.18
CA TYR A 173 13.00 2.72 -11.38
C TYR A 173 12.96 4.23 -11.21
N LEU A 174 14.10 4.91 -11.08
CA LEU A 174 14.13 6.37 -11.03
C LEU A 174 13.70 6.99 -12.37
N SER A 175 14.16 6.40 -13.48
CA SER A 175 13.72 6.80 -14.82
C SER A 175 12.22 6.58 -15.01
N PHE A 176 11.63 5.52 -14.43
CA PHE A 176 10.19 5.29 -14.46
C PHE A 176 9.37 6.40 -13.79
N LEU A 177 9.91 7.01 -12.73
CA LEU A 177 9.25 8.06 -11.95
C LEU A 177 9.44 9.45 -12.57
N GLU A 178 10.55 9.68 -13.26
CA GLU A 178 10.89 10.98 -13.85
C GLU A 178 10.09 11.29 -15.13
N LYS A 179 9.62 12.54 -15.26
CA LYS A 179 8.94 13.09 -16.47
C LYS A 179 7.74 12.26 -16.92
N ARG A 180 7.01 11.71 -15.95
CA ARG A 180 5.75 11.02 -16.22
C ARG A 180 4.67 12.01 -16.59
N GLN A 181 3.78 11.59 -17.47
CA GLN A 181 2.61 12.36 -17.83
C GLN A 181 1.34 11.55 -17.62
N GLN A 182 0.30 12.21 -17.16
CA GLN A 182 -1.03 11.64 -17.03
C GLN A 182 -2.10 12.58 -17.55
N ARG A 183 -3.24 12.04 -17.99
CA ARG A 183 -4.43 12.82 -18.34
C ARG A 183 -5.69 12.11 -17.87
N VAL A 184 -6.72 12.87 -17.50
CA VAL A 184 -8.03 12.30 -17.17
C VAL A 184 -8.74 11.87 -18.44
N VAL A 185 -9.33 10.67 -18.42
CA VAL A 185 -10.23 10.19 -19.48
C VAL A 185 -11.54 9.76 -18.84
N TYR A 186 -12.65 10.34 -19.28
CA TYR A 186 -13.98 10.09 -18.72
C TYR A 186 -15.05 10.35 -19.77
N ASN A 187 -15.97 9.40 -20.01
CA ASN A 187 -17.08 9.52 -20.97
C ASN A 187 -16.69 10.14 -22.32
N GLY A 188 -15.64 9.60 -22.96
CA GLY A 188 -15.15 10.10 -24.25
C GLY A 188 -14.29 11.37 -24.18
N PHE A 189 -14.38 12.14 -23.10
CA PHE A 189 -13.52 13.30 -22.87
C PHE A 189 -12.08 12.87 -22.56
N LYS A 190 -11.11 13.56 -23.16
CA LYS A 190 -9.67 13.42 -22.89
C LYS A 190 -9.12 14.77 -22.44
N GLY A 191 -8.68 14.84 -21.19
CA GLY A 191 -8.01 16.01 -20.64
C GLY A 191 -6.63 16.23 -21.25
N GLN A 192 -6.03 17.37 -20.90
CA GLN A 192 -4.64 17.68 -21.24
C GLN A 192 -3.66 16.77 -20.48
N TRP A 193 -2.51 16.52 -21.10
CA TRP A 193 -1.39 15.89 -20.41
C TRP A 193 -0.84 16.81 -19.33
N ARG A 194 -0.60 16.25 -18.14
CA ARG A 194 0.00 16.93 -17.00
C ARG A 194 1.14 16.08 -16.47
N GLU A 195 2.22 16.74 -16.09
CA GLU A 195 3.37 16.06 -15.49
C GLU A 195 3.05 15.60 -14.07
N VAL A 196 3.68 14.50 -13.67
CA VAL A 196 3.53 13.89 -12.35
C VAL A 196 4.87 13.98 -11.62
N ASN A 197 4.90 14.83 -10.59
CA ASN A 197 6.13 15.15 -9.85
C ASN A 197 6.20 14.47 -8.47
N MET A 198 5.14 13.77 -8.07
CA MET A 198 5.06 13.02 -6.80
C MET A 198 4.19 11.79 -6.98
N GLY A 199 4.36 10.87 -6.03
CA GLY A 199 3.58 9.66 -5.88
C GLY A 199 4.16 8.46 -6.61
N THR A 200 3.83 7.29 -6.11
CA THR A 200 3.94 6.05 -6.85
C THR A 200 2.67 5.86 -7.70
N THR A 201 2.82 5.17 -8.82
CA THR A 201 1.73 5.13 -9.81
C THR A 201 0.67 4.14 -9.35
N GLN A 202 -0.42 4.60 -8.73
CA GLN A 202 -1.56 3.74 -8.37
C GLN A 202 -2.12 3.04 -9.61
N GLY A 203 -2.10 1.71 -9.64
CA GLY A 203 -2.48 0.89 -10.81
C GLY A 203 -1.31 0.42 -11.68
N SER A 204 -0.08 0.86 -11.39
CA SER A 204 1.14 0.23 -11.92
C SER A 204 1.50 -1.03 -11.15
N VAL A 205 2.30 -1.89 -11.77
CA VAL A 205 2.80 -3.10 -11.09
C VAL A 205 3.83 -2.72 -10.04
N SER A 206 4.70 -1.76 -10.32
CA SER A 206 5.78 -1.37 -9.42
C SER A 206 5.34 -0.48 -8.26
N GLY A 207 4.22 0.24 -8.41
CA GLY A 207 3.76 1.24 -7.46
C GLY A 207 3.62 0.74 -6.01
N PRO A 208 2.94 -0.39 -5.77
CA PRO A 208 2.84 -1.02 -4.45
C PRO A 208 4.20 -1.33 -3.80
N TYR A 209 5.13 -1.93 -4.54
CA TYR A 209 6.44 -2.31 -4.00
C TYR A 209 7.32 -1.09 -3.73
N LEU A 210 7.28 -0.09 -4.60
CA LEU A 210 7.95 1.20 -4.37
C LEU A 210 7.40 1.92 -3.14
N PHE A 211 6.10 1.77 -2.86
CA PHE A 211 5.50 2.30 -1.63
C PHE A 211 6.01 1.53 -0.39
N ASN A 212 6.08 0.20 -0.46
CA ASN A 212 6.65 -0.60 0.62
C ASN A 212 8.11 -0.20 0.92
N VAL A 213 8.94 0.00 -0.10
CA VAL A 213 10.31 0.53 0.08
C VAL A 213 10.30 1.91 0.73
N PHE A 214 9.36 2.78 0.32
CA PHE A 214 9.26 4.13 0.88
C PHE A 214 8.93 4.15 2.37
N ILE A 215 7.99 3.32 2.82
CA ILE A 215 7.54 3.26 4.21
C ILE A 215 8.38 2.30 5.08
N ASN A 216 9.39 1.63 4.51
CA ASN A 216 10.07 0.54 5.18
C ASN A 216 10.82 0.96 6.46
N ASP A 217 11.38 2.16 6.49
CA ASP A 217 12.09 2.73 7.64
C ASP A 217 11.13 3.31 8.71
N LEU A 218 9.82 3.20 8.52
CA LEU A 218 8.82 3.47 9.54
C LEU A 218 8.62 2.19 10.35
N GLU A 219 9.38 2.06 11.42
CA GLU A 219 9.33 0.93 12.34
C GLU A 219 9.43 1.41 13.78
N PHE A 220 8.61 0.83 14.66
CA PHE A 220 8.65 1.10 16.09
C PHE A 220 8.69 -0.21 16.85
N ASN A 221 9.57 -0.26 17.85
CA ASN A 221 9.69 -1.36 18.78
C ASN A 221 9.50 -0.86 20.20
N LEU A 222 8.87 -1.71 21.02
CA LEU A 222 8.56 -1.45 22.42
C LEU A 222 8.95 -2.68 23.22
N GLU A 223 9.87 -2.52 24.18
CA GLU A 223 10.28 -3.64 25.06
C GLU A 223 10.71 -4.90 24.28
N GLY A 224 11.42 -4.70 23.16
CA GLY A 224 11.87 -5.78 22.29
C GLY A 224 10.79 -6.40 21.40
N ARG A 225 9.55 -5.89 21.45
CA ARG A 225 8.42 -6.34 20.62
C ARG A 225 8.08 -5.31 19.54
N PRO A 226 7.57 -5.73 18.37
CA PRO A 226 7.05 -4.81 17.37
C PRO A 226 5.84 -4.03 17.91
N ALA A 227 5.84 -2.72 17.68
CA ALA A 227 4.78 -1.81 18.12
C ALA A 227 4.03 -1.18 16.95
N LEU A 228 4.53 -1.34 15.72
CA LEU A 228 3.91 -0.82 14.51
C LEU A 228 3.73 -1.94 13.48
N PHE A 229 2.51 -2.08 13.00
CA PHE A 229 2.07 -3.04 12.00
C PHE A 229 1.56 -2.30 10.78
N LYS A 230 1.88 -2.79 9.58
CA LYS A 230 1.57 -2.11 8.32
C LYS A 230 0.91 -3.07 7.35
N TYR A 231 -0.18 -2.62 6.73
CA TYR A 231 -0.77 -3.27 5.58
C TYR A 231 -0.98 -2.22 4.48
N ALA A 232 -0.04 -2.18 3.54
CA ALA A 232 0.02 -1.12 2.52
C ALA A 232 0.19 0.25 3.20
N ASP A 233 -0.73 1.19 2.99
CA ASP A 233 -0.74 2.51 3.62
C ASP A 233 -1.40 2.54 5.01
N ASP A 234 -2.14 1.50 5.38
CA ASP A 234 -2.74 1.39 6.71
C ASP A 234 -1.67 1.03 7.74
N SER A 235 -1.61 1.79 8.83
CA SER A 235 -0.59 1.65 9.88
C SER A 235 -1.24 1.56 11.26
N THR A 236 -0.89 0.54 12.02
CA THR A 236 -1.47 0.28 13.35
C THR A 236 -0.40 0.30 14.42
N ILE A 237 -0.53 1.21 15.38
CA ILE A 237 0.39 1.35 16.51
C ILE A 237 -0.23 0.71 17.75
N ILE A 238 0.51 -0.13 18.45
CA ILE A 238 0.08 -0.82 19.67
C ILE A 238 0.90 -0.31 20.86
N VAL A 239 0.21 0.17 21.89
CA VAL A 239 0.82 0.78 23.09
C VAL A 239 0.18 0.21 24.35
N PRO A 240 0.92 -0.49 25.23
CA PRO A 240 0.42 -0.90 26.53
C PRO A 240 0.25 0.31 27.47
N PHE A 241 -0.73 0.21 28.36
CA PHE A 241 -1.00 1.18 29.41
C PHE A 241 -0.76 0.53 30.77
N TRP A 242 0.28 1.01 31.46
CA TRP A 242 0.72 0.50 32.75
C TRP A 242 0.04 1.25 33.91
N GLY A 243 -0.29 0.53 34.98
CA GLY A 243 -1.00 1.09 36.14
C GLY A 243 -0.23 2.19 36.92
N ASN A 244 1.08 2.31 36.72
CA ASN A 244 1.94 3.31 37.38
C ASN A 244 2.10 4.63 36.60
N GLY A 245 1.35 4.82 35.51
CA GLY A 245 1.35 6.04 34.72
C GLY A 245 1.78 5.84 33.26
N GLN A 246 1.47 6.85 32.45
CA GLN A 246 1.54 6.87 30.98
C GLN A 246 2.98 6.83 30.44
N ARG A 247 3.66 5.69 30.53
CA ARG A 247 4.84 5.46 29.68
C ARG A 247 4.33 5.26 28.25
N ARG A 248 4.58 6.23 27.35
CA ARG A 248 4.56 6.12 25.86
C ARG A 248 3.31 6.56 25.09
N THR A 249 2.99 7.85 25.13
CA THR A 249 2.29 8.53 24.01
C THR A 249 3.24 8.97 22.90
N ASP A 250 4.55 8.75 23.06
CA ASP A 250 5.59 9.18 22.14
C ASP A 250 5.54 8.46 20.80
N LEU A 251 5.07 7.20 20.71
CA LEU A 251 5.04 6.49 19.42
C LEU A 251 4.14 7.17 18.38
N VAL A 252 3.02 7.76 18.80
CA VAL A 252 2.15 8.54 17.91
C VAL A 252 2.88 9.80 17.46
N ASP A 253 3.59 10.49 18.37
CA ASP A 253 4.39 11.66 18.02
C ASP A 253 5.59 11.32 17.13
N GLN A 254 6.22 10.15 17.33
CA GLN A 254 7.27 9.61 16.47
C GLN A 254 6.73 9.30 15.08
N PHE A 255 5.51 8.73 14.97
CA PHE A 255 4.81 8.52 13.71
C PHE A 255 4.57 9.84 12.98
N LEU A 256 4.04 10.84 13.67
CA LEU A 256 3.77 12.17 13.11
C LEU A 256 5.07 12.88 12.68
N SER A 257 6.12 12.76 13.48
CA SER A 257 7.46 13.28 13.16
C SER A 257 8.06 12.60 11.93
N TRP A 258 7.99 11.26 11.85
CA TRP A 258 8.41 10.53 10.65
C TRP A 258 7.61 10.95 9.43
N SER A 259 6.29 11.11 9.59
CA SER A 259 5.38 11.53 8.52
C SER A 259 5.78 12.89 7.98
N SER A 260 6.01 13.87 8.86
CA SER A 260 6.47 15.21 8.50
C SER A 260 7.82 15.19 7.75
N ARG A 261 8.81 14.45 8.29
CA ARG A 261 10.13 14.28 7.64
C ARG A 261 10.04 13.64 6.26
N ASN A 262 9.08 12.72 6.08
CA ASN A 262 8.86 12.04 4.81
C ASN A 262 7.84 12.73 3.90
N ARG A 263 7.38 13.95 4.23
CA ARG A 263 6.39 14.71 3.47
C ARG A 263 5.05 13.97 3.27
N MET A 264 4.70 13.14 4.26
CA MET A 264 3.42 12.44 4.34
C MET A 264 2.49 13.16 5.32
N THR A 265 1.19 13.17 5.03
CA THR A 265 0.18 13.81 5.88
C THR A 265 -0.81 12.77 6.36
N CYS A 266 -1.08 12.72 7.66
CA CYS A 266 -2.14 11.87 8.21
C CYS A 266 -3.52 12.42 7.87
N ASN A 267 -4.55 11.59 7.90
CA ASN A 267 -5.94 12.00 7.84
C ASN A 267 -6.58 11.91 9.24
N PRO A 268 -6.62 12.99 10.03
CA PRO A 268 -7.11 12.94 11.41
C PRO A 268 -8.54 12.39 11.52
N THR A 269 -9.40 12.64 10.53
CA THR A 269 -10.80 12.17 10.55
C THR A 269 -10.93 10.65 10.41
N LYS A 270 -9.92 10.01 9.84
CA LYS A 270 -9.85 8.57 9.64
C LYS A 270 -8.95 7.85 10.62
N CYS A 271 -8.07 8.57 11.32
CA CYS A 271 -7.34 8.00 12.44
C CYS A 271 -8.32 7.63 13.56
N LYS A 272 -8.06 6.51 14.24
CA LYS A 272 -8.94 5.95 15.26
C LYS A 272 -8.12 5.41 16.41
N GLU A 273 -8.64 5.57 17.62
CA GLU A 273 -8.12 4.89 18.81
C GLU A 273 -9.12 3.83 19.28
N ILE A 274 -8.61 2.63 19.56
CA ILE A 274 -9.33 1.51 20.15
C ILE A 274 -8.60 1.11 21.43
N ILE A 275 -9.33 0.87 22.50
CA ILE A 275 -8.76 0.48 23.80
C ILE A 275 -9.25 -0.92 24.19
N PHE A 276 -8.30 -1.81 24.46
CA PHE A 276 -8.54 -3.13 25.04
C PHE A 276 -8.21 -3.10 26.52
N ARG A 277 -9.12 -3.55 27.39
CA ARG A 277 -8.93 -3.50 28.86
C ARG A 277 -9.09 -4.87 29.50
N GLN A 278 -8.36 -5.10 30.58
CA GLN A 278 -8.66 -6.22 31.48
C GLN A 278 -10.01 -6.01 32.17
N LYS A 279 -10.71 -7.11 32.45
CA LYS A 279 -11.99 -7.09 33.16
C LYS A 279 -11.79 -6.47 34.55
N GLY A 280 -12.58 -5.44 34.87
CA GLY A 280 -12.52 -4.72 36.15
C GLY A 280 -11.69 -3.44 36.15
N PHE A 281 -11.00 -3.10 35.05
CA PHE A 281 -10.34 -1.81 34.90
C PHE A 281 -11.29 -0.75 34.33
N ASN A 282 -11.76 0.16 35.18
CA ASN A 282 -12.77 1.17 34.85
C ASN A 282 -12.24 2.61 34.78
N GLN A 283 -10.91 2.80 34.79
CA GLN A 283 -10.33 4.14 34.72
C GLN A 283 -10.41 4.68 33.28
N GLY A 284 -10.89 5.93 33.15
CA GLY A 284 -10.91 6.61 31.86
C GLY A 284 -9.50 6.89 31.34
N ILE A 285 -9.24 6.50 30.09
CA ILE A 285 -7.98 6.78 29.39
C ILE A 285 -8.20 7.95 28.45
N THR A 286 -7.47 9.04 28.65
CA THR A 286 -7.62 10.24 27.82
C THR A 286 -7.17 10.01 26.38
N PRO A 287 -7.93 10.52 25.38
CA PRO A 287 -7.52 10.49 23.99
C PRO A 287 -6.17 11.19 23.79
N VAL A 288 -5.37 10.69 22.84
CA VAL A 288 -4.10 11.31 22.46
C VAL A 288 -4.30 12.16 21.21
N ARG A 289 -3.81 13.42 21.24
CA ARG A 289 -3.75 14.32 20.07
C ARG A 289 -5.10 14.49 19.34
N ASP A 290 -6.21 14.48 20.08
CA ASP A 290 -7.56 14.58 19.53
C ASP A 290 -7.93 13.47 18.51
N ILE A 291 -7.21 12.34 18.54
CA ILE A 291 -7.59 11.16 17.77
C ILE A 291 -8.87 10.60 18.40
N PRO A 292 -9.97 10.46 17.63
CA PRO A 292 -11.24 10.03 18.20
C PRO A 292 -11.17 8.57 18.65
N GLN A 293 -11.52 8.33 19.92
CA GLN A 293 -11.76 7.00 20.45
C GLN A 293 -13.07 6.47 19.88
N CYS A 294 -13.04 5.29 19.26
CA CYS A 294 -14.19 4.74 18.54
C CYS A 294 -14.82 3.52 19.20
N ALA A 295 -14.07 2.78 20.02
CA ALA A 295 -14.60 1.71 20.84
C ALA A 295 -13.71 1.44 22.07
N GLU A 296 -14.34 1.09 23.18
CA GLU A 296 -13.70 0.44 24.33
C GLU A 296 -14.19 -1.01 24.33
N LEU A 297 -13.29 -1.98 24.14
CA LEU A 297 -13.63 -3.40 24.03
C LEU A 297 -13.11 -4.17 25.24
N SER A 298 -13.97 -4.97 25.86
CA SER A 298 -13.56 -5.94 26.87
C SER A 298 -13.03 -7.23 26.22
N ILE A 299 -12.10 -7.93 26.87
CA ILE A 299 -11.44 -9.14 26.34
C ILE A 299 -12.44 -10.20 25.82
N LEU A 300 -13.63 -10.31 26.41
CA LEU A 300 -14.66 -11.28 26.01
C LEU A 300 -15.44 -10.88 24.73
N GLU A 301 -15.45 -9.60 24.35
CA GLU A 301 -16.13 -9.10 23.13
C GLU A 301 -15.24 -9.14 21.89
N PHE A 302 -13.94 -9.46 22.08
CA PHE A 302 -12.93 -9.54 21.02
C PHE A 302 -13.26 -10.58 19.94
N PHE A 303 -14.00 -11.63 20.30
CA PHE A 303 -14.43 -12.69 19.37
C PHE A 303 -15.74 -12.36 18.62
N GLY A 304 -16.33 -11.19 18.86
CA GLY A 304 -17.61 -10.79 18.30
C GLY A 304 -17.52 -10.12 16.91
N PRO A 305 -18.64 -10.03 16.18
CA PRO A 305 -18.74 -9.41 14.86
C PRO A 305 -18.44 -7.90 14.83
N VAL A 306 -18.12 -7.28 15.97
CA VAL A 306 -17.78 -5.85 16.12
C VAL A 306 -16.32 -5.60 15.74
N PHE A 307 -15.37 -6.45 16.18
CA PHE A 307 -13.95 -6.32 15.81
C PHE A 307 -13.72 -6.72 14.34
N GLU A 308 -14.42 -7.77 13.89
CA GLU A 308 -14.59 -8.12 12.47
C GLU A 308 -15.36 -7.04 11.65
N LYS A 309 -15.98 -6.04 12.28
CA LYS A 309 -16.65 -4.93 11.58
C LYS A 309 -15.96 -3.59 11.71
N GLU A 310 -15.04 -3.37 12.64
CA GLU A 310 -14.36 -2.09 12.78
C GLU A 310 -12.95 -2.12 12.19
N VAL A 311 -12.22 -3.23 12.38
CA VAL A 311 -10.90 -3.44 11.76
C VAL A 311 -11.05 -4.04 10.36
N TYR A 312 -11.87 -5.09 10.22
CA TYR A 312 -12.09 -5.77 8.94
C TYR A 312 -12.87 -4.92 7.91
N VAL A 313 -13.70 -3.95 8.34
CA VAL A 313 -14.44 -3.07 7.40
C VAL A 313 -13.56 -1.92 6.90
N GLN A 314 -12.54 -1.50 7.65
CA GLN A 314 -11.48 -0.66 7.09
C GLN A 314 -10.65 -1.45 6.07
N GLU A 315 -10.27 -2.69 6.38
CA GLU A 315 -9.37 -3.49 5.54
C GLU A 315 -10.04 -4.07 4.26
N CYS A 316 -11.31 -4.48 4.29
CA CYS A 316 -11.96 -5.11 3.14
C CYS A 316 -12.77 -4.16 2.24
N ARG A 317 -13.43 -3.11 2.78
CA ARG A 317 -14.23 -2.18 1.94
C ARG A 317 -13.36 -1.30 1.03
N TYR A 318 -12.10 -1.07 1.37
CA TYR A 318 -11.21 -0.24 0.57
C TYR A 318 -10.61 -0.93 -0.67
N GLN A 319 -10.71 -2.27 -0.76
CA GLN A 319 -10.13 -3.09 -1.83
C GLN A 319 -11.13 -3.80 -2.76
N GLY A 320 -12.45 -3.62 -2.57
CA GLY A 320 -13.45 -4.14 -3.52
C GLY A 320 -13.67 -5.66 -3.46
N PHE A 321 -13.46 -6.29 -2.31
CA PHE A 321 -13.86 -7.69 -2.09
C PHE A 321 -15.24 -7.74 -1.44
N SER A 322 -16.23 -8.27 -2.18
CA SER A 322 -17.53 -8.67 -1.63
C SER A 322 -17.48 -10.15 -1.22
N ARG A 323 -17.93 -10.50 0.00
CA ARG A 323 -18.29 -11.89 0.35
C ARG A 323 -19.52 -12.28 -0.48
N GLU A 324 -19.36 -13.17 -1.45
CA GLU A 324 -20.47 -13.93 -2.02
C GLU A 324 -20.23 -15.41 -1.73
N GLY A 325 -21.18 -16.03 -1.02
CA GLY A 325 -21.35 -17.48 -0.93
C GLY A 325 -20.31 -18.23 -0.08
N GLY A 326 -20.79 -19.07 0.84
CA GLY A 326 -19.93 -19.92 1.65
C GLY A 326 -19.17 -20.96 0.83
N GLN A 327 -17.92 -20.68 0.51
CA GLN A 327 -16.77 -21.59 0.50
C GLN A 327 -15.52 -20.79 0.09
N GLY A 328 -14.47 -20.88 0.89
CA GLY A 328 -13.30 -20.01 0.82
C GLY A 328 -12.52 -20.13 -0.48
N THR A 329 -12.67 -19.16 -1.39
CA THR A 329 -11.64 -18.80 -2.37
C THR A 329 -11.80 -17.33 -2.75
N LEU A 330 -10.85 -16.47 -2.38
CA LEU A 330 -10.83 -15.05 -2.77
C LEU A 330 -10.41 -14.90 -4.23
N GLN A 331 -11.35 -14.72 -5.14
CA GLN A 331 -11.06 -14.24 -6.50
C GLN A 331 -11.24 -12.73 -6.60
N LYS A 332 -10.26 -12.09 -7.25
CA LYS A 332 -10.25 -10.67 -7.60
C LYS A 332 -11.39 -10.39 -8.59
N LYS A 333 -12.44 -9.66 -8.18
CA LYS A 333 -13.42 -9.10 -9.13
C LYS A 333 -12.67 -8.12 -10.04
N ILE A 334 -12.42 -8.55 -11.27
CA ILE A 334 -12.06 -7.67 -12.39
C ILE A 334 -13.31 -7.66 -13.26
N GLU A 335 -14.00 -6.53 -13.31
CA GLU A 335 -14.90 -6.23 -14.43
C GLU A 335 -14.07 -5.86 -15.68
#